data_AF-J0YTI5-F1
#
_entry.id   AF-J0YTI5-F1
#
_cell.length_a   1.000
_cell.length_b   1.000
_cell.length_c   1.000
_cell.angle_alpha   90.00
_cell.angle_beta   90.00
_cell.angle_gamma   90.00
#
_symmetry.space_group_name_H-M   'P 1'
#
loop_
_entity.id
_entity.type
_entity.pdbx_description
1 polymer ?
#
loop_
_entity_poly.entity_id
_entity_poly.type
_entity_poly.pdbx_seq_one_letter_code
_entity_poly.pdbx_strand_id
1 'polypeptide(L)'
;MKQDNKKEKTSKKHYMSNRKMSWLDKVKLWLLQHSKIAFLLDCSVFWFSAIGLFYLLLGTTFVPKSYQNFNYVFPLFLNLIFLVNILYQGIFRDNFDGITRVQDFANPFLYLNGVGLLFHLFFGIMGRNRKSIPPLLTLDLRYIWFPIVTYLTFFLVPALIILICKYIEKKKVKEENRENPLK
;
A
#
# COMPACT_ATOMS: atom_id res chain seq x y z
N MET A 1 -34.92 17.79 6.99
CA MET A 1 -33.52 17.29 7.06
C MET A 1 -33.21 16.47 5.80
N LYS A 2 -32.80 17.12 4.70
CA LYS A 2 -32.33 16.50 3.42
C LYS A 2 -31.95 17.57 2.37
N GLN A 3 -31.12 18.57 2.70
CA GLN A 3 -30.69 19.58 1.73
C GLN A 3 -29.17 19.80 1.62
N ASP A 4 -28.34 19.20 2.48
CA ASP A 4 -26.91 19.56 2.54
C ASP A 4 -26.04 18.89 1.47
N ASN A 5 -26.45 17.73 0.93
CA ASN A 5 -25.67 17.00 -0.09
C ASN A 5 -25.72 17.62 -1.50
N LYS A 6 -26.65 18.55 -1.78
CA LYS A 6 -26.81 19.14 -3.12
C LYS A 6 -25.90 20.37 -3.30
N LYS A 7 -25.63 21.12 -2.23
CA LYS A 7 -24.79 22.33 -2.25
C LYS A 7 -23.30 22.02 -2.38
N GLU A 8 -22.82 20.92 -1.79
CA GLU A 8 -21.40 20.53 -1.91
C GLU A 8 -21.03 20.03 -3.32
N LYS A 9 -21.98 19.40 -4.02
CA LYS A 9 -21.82 18.99 -5.43
C LYS A 9 -21.81 20.17 -6.41
N THR A 10 -22.43 21.30 -6.05
CA THR A 10 -22.45 22.49 -6.90
C THR A 10 -21.25 23.42 -6.71
N SER A 11 -20.66 23.50 -5.50
CA SER A 11 -19.49 24.38 -5.28
C SER A 11 -18.21 23.82 -5.90
N LYS A 12 -18.03 22.49 -5.93
CA LYS A 12 -16.89 21.85 -6.61
C LYS A 12 -16.98 21.89 -8.14
N LYS A 13 -18.12 22.27 -8.71
CA LYS A 13 -18.32 22.33 -10.17
C LYS A 13 -17.77 23.61 -10.80
N HIS A 14 -17.51 24.65 -10.00
CA HIS A 14 -17.16 25.99 -10.48
C HIS A 14 -15.65 26.26 -10.64
N TYR A 15 -14.76 25.29 -10.33
CA TYR A 15 -13.30 25.49 -10.45
C TYR A 15 -12.62 24.70 -11.60
N MET A 16 -13.37 23.98 -12.44
CA MET A 16 -12.80 23.26 -13.58
C MET A 16 -13.50 23.64 -14.88
N SER A 17 -13.11 24.78 -15.45
CA SER A 17 -13.35 25.05 -16.86
C SER A 17 -12.02 25.41 -17.50
N ASN A 18 -11.63 24.62 -18.51
CA ASN A 18 -10.51 24.82 -19.43
C ASN A 18 -9.18 24.04 -19.22
N ARG A 19 -9.20 22.86 -18.59
CA ARG A 19 -8.10 21.88 -18.72
C ARG A 19 -8.57 20.69 -19.55
N LYS A 20 -7.83 20.31 -20.60
CA LYS A 20 -8.12 19.09 -21.38
C LYS A 20 -8.02 17.90 -20.43
N MET A 21 -9.15 17.25 -20.18
CA MET A 21 -9.23 16.11 -19.25
C MET A 21 -8.40 14.94 -19.78
N SER A 22 -7.48 14.42 -18.95
CA SER A 22 -6.63 13.28 -19.32
C SER A 22 -7.49 12.07 -19.62
N TRP A 23 -6.98 11.15 -20.46
CA TRP A 23 -7.66 9.88 -20.69
C TRP A 23 -7.90 9.11 -19.38
N LEU A 24 -6.92 9.14 -18.46
CA LEU A 24 -7.04 8.55 -17.14
C LEU A 24 -8.18 9.18 -16.33
N ASP A 25 -8.30 10.51 -16.33
CA ASP A 25 -9.37 11.21 -15.61
C ASP A 25 -10.76 10.82 -16.14
N LYS A 26 -10.89 10.63 -17.46
CA LYS A 26 -12.14 10.14 -18.07
C LYS A 26 -12.46 8.71 -17.61
N VAL A 27 -11.47 7.83 -17.56
CA VAL A 27 -11.63 6.45 -17.07
C VAL A 27 -12.01 6.44 -15.59
N LYS A 28 -11.36 7.27 -14.75
CA LYS A 28 -11.70 7.42 -13.33
C LYS A 28 -13.15 7.85 -13.14
N LEU A 29 -13.58 8.88 -13.86
CA LEU A 29 -14.97 9.37 -13.80
C LEU A 29 -15.97 8.31 -14.25
N TRP A 30 -15.64 7.54 -15.28
CA TRP A 30 -16.47 6.44 -15.75
C TRP A 30 -16.56 5.30 -14.72
N LEU A 31 -15.45 4.90 -14.11
CA LEU A 31 -15.43 3.91 -13.03
C LEU A 31 -16.23 4.36 -11.81
N LEU A 32 -16.14 5.65 -11.46
CA LEU A 32 -16.93 6.25 -10.37
C LEU A 32 -18.44 6.14 -10.64
N GLN A 33 -18.86 6.31 -11.90
CA GLN A 33 -20.25 6.17 -12.32
C GLN A 33 -20.72 4.71 -12.32
N HIS A 34 -19.82 3.77 -12.60
CA HIS A 34 -20.09 2.33 -12.67
C HIS A 34 -19.48 1.57 -11.50
N SER A 35 -19.97 1.82 -10.29
CA SER A 35 -19.45 1.24 -9.05
C SER A 35 -19.33 -0.29 -9.03
N LYS A 36 -20.25 -1.01 -9.69
CA LYS A 36 -20.17 -2.49 -9.82
C LYS A 36 -18.97 -2.91 -10.66
N ILE A 37 -18.65 -2.18 -11.72
CA ILE A 37 -17.52 -2.47 -12.60
C ILE A 37 -16.21 -2.12 -11.88
N ALA A 38 -16.18 -0.99 -11.16
CA ALA A 38 -15.05 -0.64 -10.31
C ALA A 38 -14.76 -1.75 -9.30
N PHE A 39 -15.78 -2.23 -8.58
CA PHE A 39 -15.62 -3.34 -7.62
C PHE A 39 -15.07 -4.63 -8.28
N LEU A 40 -15.57 -4.99 -9.47
CA LEU A 40 -15.06 -6.15 -10.21
C LEU A 40 -13.59 -5.98 -10.62
N LEU A 41 -13.20 -4.77 -11.04
CA LEU A 41 -11.82 -4.46 -11.38
C LEU A 41 -10.90 -4.55 -10.16
N ASP A 42 -11.39 -4.12 -9.00
CA ASP A 42 -10.63 -4.17 -7.76
C ASP A 42 -10.39 -5.61 -7.30
N CYS A 43 -11.43 -6.43 -7.38
CA CYS A 43 -11.34 -7.86 -7.11
C CYS A 43 -10.38 -8.53 -8.10
N SER A 44 -10.48 -8.20 -9.39
CA SER A 44 -9.65 -8.83 -10.41
C SER A 44 -8.18 -8.47 -10.22
N VAL A 45 -7.84 -7.20 -9.96
CA VAL A 45 -6.47 -6.78 -9.67
C VAL A 45 -5.93 -7.49 -8.44
N PHE A 46 -6.72 -7.60 -7.37
CA PHE A 46 -6.33 -8.34 -6.18
C PHE A 46 -6.04 -9.82 -6.49
N TRP A 47 -6.94 -10.52 -7.19
CA TRP A 47 -6.78 -11.94 -7.52
C TRP A 47 -5.63 -12.19 -8.51
N PHE A 48 -5.55 -11.42 -9.59
CA PHE A 48 -4.49 -11.56 -10.59
C PHE A 48 -3.12 -11.23 -10.00
N SER A 49 -3.02 -10.20 -9.14
CA SER A 49 -1.76 -9.91 -8.45
C SER A 49 -1.37 -11.05 -7.51
N ALA A 50 -2.31 -11.61 -6.75
CA ALA A 50 -2.03 -12.75 -5.88
C ALA A 50 -1.57 -13.98 -6.65
N ILE A 51 -2.29 -14.38 -7.71
CA ILE A 51 -1.93 -15.55 -8.53
C ILE A 51 -0.60 -15.32 -9.25
N GLY A 52 -0.44 -14.15 -9.88
CA GLY A 52 0.76 -13.81 -10.63
C GLY A 52 2.00 -13.79 -9.76
N LEU A 53 1.93 -13.17 -8.56
CA LEU A 53 3.03 -13.15 -7.61
C LEU A 53 3.29 -14.52 -7.00
N PHE A 54 2.26 -15.33 -6.78
CA PHE A 54 2.44 -16.69 -6.27
C PHE A 54 3.23 -17.54 -7.28
N TYR A 55 2.82 -17.48 -8.55
CA TYR A 55 3.54 -18.15 -9.63
C TYR A 55 4.95 -17.60 -9.82
N LEU A 56 5.13 -16.27 -9.78
CA LEU A 56 6.46 -15.66 -9.88
C LEU A 56 7.40 -16.16 -8.77
N LEU A 57 6.96 -16.10 -7.51
CA LEU A 57 7.83 -16.38 -6.37
C LEU A 57 8.08 -17.89 -6.15
N LEU A 58 7.13 -18.76 -6.48
CA LEU A 58 7.23 -20.20 -6.21
C LEU A 58 7.36 -21.06 -7.46
N GLY A 59 6.94 -20.56 -8.62
CA GLY A 59 6.89 -21.31 -9.89
C GLY A 59 8.00 -20.96 -10.88
N THR A 60 8.77 -19.88 -10.65
CA THR A 60 9.85 -19.44 -11.56
C THR A 60 11.19 -19.38 -10.84
N THR A 61 12.31 -19.25 -11.56
CA THR A 61 13.66 -19.13 -10.98
C THR A 61 13.96 -17.78 -10.32
N PHE A 62 12.98 -16.87 -10.23
CA PHE A 62 13.15 -15.55 -9.61
C PHE A 62 13.62 -15.63 -8.16
N VAL A 63 13.06 -16.56 -7.39
CA VAL A 63 13.53 -16.90 -6.03
C VAL A 63 14.35 -18.18 -6.11
N PRO A 64 15.55 -18.25 -5.51
CA PRO A 64 16.33 -19.48 -5.51
C PRO A 64 15.56 -20.63 -4.84
N LYS A 65 15.70 -21.85 -5.35
CA LYS A 65 14.95 -23.03 -4.87
C LYS A 65 15.00 -23.23 -3.36
N SER A 66 16.12 -22.93 -2.73
CA SER A 66 16.29 -23.03 -1.26
C SER A 66 15.30 -22.15 -0.48
N TYR A 67 14.80 -21.06 -1.08
CA TYR A 67 13.84 -20.14 -0.49
C TYR A 67 12.42 -20.33 -1.04
N GLN A 68 12.18 -21.17 -2.06
CA GLN A 68 10.86 -21.43 -2.66
C GLN A 68 9.94 -22.30 -1.78
N ASN A 69 10.01 -22.13 -0.47
CA ASN A 69 9.01 -22.63 0.46
C ASN A 69 8.18 -21.44 0.93
N PHE A 70 6.86 -21.60 0.88
CA PHE A 70 5.92 -20.54 1.26
C PHE A 70 6.20 -19.96 2.65
N ASN A 71 6.70 -20.76 3.60
CA ASN A 71 7.06 -20.28 4.94
C ASN A 71 8.14 -19.18 4.92
N TYR A 72 9.06 -19.19 3.95
CA TYR A 72 10.10 -18.16 3.81
C TYR A 72 9.65 -16.99 2.95
N VAL A 73 8.93 -17.24 1.84
CA VAL A 73 8.51 -16.18 0.91
C VAL A 73 7.23 -15.47 1.33
N PHE A 74 6.49 -15.98 2.32
CA PHE A 74 5.24 -15.38 2.77
C PHE A 74 5.30 -13.87 3.02
N PRO A 75 6.26 -13.30 3.78
CA PRO A 75 6.33 -11.86 3.96
C PRO A 75 6.57 -11.10 2.65
N LEU A 76 7.38 -11.65 1.75
CA LEU A 76 7.62 -11.03 0.44
C LEU A 76 6.35 -11.05 -0.41
N PHE A 77 5.68 -12.19 -0.45
CA PHE A 77 4.42 -12.38 -1.16
C PHE A 77 3.35 -11.40 -0.69
N LEU A 78 3.11 -11.29 0.62
CA LEU A 78 2.12 -10.36 1.16
C LEU A 78 2.48 -8.91 0.85
N ASN A 79 3.74 -8.51 1.06
CA ASN A 79 4.16 -7.14 0.81
C ASN A 79 4.04 -6.75 -0.66
N LEU A 80 4.36 -7.65 -1.60
CA LEU A 80 4.23 -7.39 -3.02
C LEU A 80 2.77 -7.30 -3.47
N ILE A 81 1.88 -8.19 -2.98
CA ILE A 81 0.44 -8.06 -3.26
C ILE A 81 -0.04 -6.70 -2.77
N PHE A 82 0.30 -6.36 -1.53
CA PHE A 82 -0.15 -5.13 -0.92
C PHE A 82 0.38 -3.89 -1.66
N LEU A 83 1.63 -3.95 -2.12
CA LEU A 83 2.24 -2.92 -2.95
C LEU A 83 1.53 -2.74 -4.29
N VAL A 84 1.30 -3.81 -5.03
CA VAL A 84 0.57 -3.75 -6.31
C VAL A 84 -0.82 -3.17 -6.09
N ASN A 85 -1.51 -3.59 -5.04
CA ASN A 85 -2.86 -3.11 -4.74
C ASN A 85 -2.84 -1.63 -4.36
N ILE A 86 -1.99 -1.17 -3.45
CA ILE A 86 -1.91 0.26 -3.10
C ILE A 86 -1.53 1.12 -4.31
N LEU A 87 -0.61 0.66 -5.16
CA LEU A 87 -0.25 1.39 -6.38
C LEU A 87 -1.44 1.50 -7.34
N TYR A 88 -2.18 0.41 -7.53
CA TYR A 88 -3.41 0.41 -8.31
C TYR A 88 -4.45 1.37 -7.73
N GLN A 89 -4.69 1.31 -6.41
CA GLN A 89 -5.59 2.21 -5.69
C GLN A 89 -5.24 3.67 -5.94
N GLY A 90 -3.97 3.98 -5.78
CA GLY A 90 -3.41 5.29 -5.93
C GLY A 90 -3.47 5.89 -7.33
N ILE A 91 -3.36 5.04 -8.34
CA ILE A 91 -3.38 5.48 -9.75
C ILE A 91 -4.82 5.58 -10.25
N PHE A 92 -5.71 4.67 -9.87
CA PHE A 92 -7.04 4.51 -10.50
C PHE A 92 -8.24 4.89 -9.63
N ARG A 93 -8.17 4.80 -8.30
CA ARG A 93 -9.28 5.22 -7.42
C ARG A 93 -9.06 6.62 -6.85
N ASP A 94 -7.89 6.87 -6.29
CA ASP A 94 -7.62 8.13 -5.62
C ASP A 94 -6.91 9.14 -6.53
N ASN A 95 -7.20 10.42 -6.30
CA ASN A 95 -6.39 11.53 -6.80
C ASN A 95 -5.47 11.95 -5.66
N PHE A 96 -4.31 11.33 -5.69
CA PHE A 96 -3.26 11.52 -4.71
C PHE A 96 -2.66 12.95 -4.77
N ASP A 97 -2.94 13.79 -3.78
CA ASP A 97 -2.46 15.17 -3.70
C ASP A 97 -1.34 15.35 -2.64
N GLY A 98 -0.09 15.60 -3.05
CA GLY A 98 0.96 16.16 -2.17
C GLY A 98 1.73 15.19 -1.23
N ILE A 99 2.12 15.68 -0.04
CA ILE A 99 2.98 14.99 0.96
C ILE A 99 2.17 13.98 1.80
N THR A 100 0.94 14.33 2.16
CA THR A 100 0.00 13.46 2.91
C THR A 100 -0.19 12.12 2.19
N ARG A 101 -0.35 12.15 0.86
CA ARG A 101 -0.35 10.99 -0.04
C ARG A 101 0.83 10.02 0.18
N VAL A 102 2.04 10.54 0.35
CA VAL A 102 3.25 9.71 0.46
C VAL A 102 3.29 9.03 1.83
N GLN A 103 2.81 9.73 2.87
CA GLN A 103 2.63 9.15 4.20
C GLN A 103 1.49 8.13 4.21
N ASP A 104 0.36 8.40 3.57
CA ASP A 104 -0.79 7.48 3.46
C ASP A 104 -0.41 6.19 2.71
N PHE A 105 0.47 6.29 1.71
CA PHE A 105 1.07 5.13 1.06
C PHE A 105 1.97 4.34 2.01
N ALA A 106 2.80 5.01 2.81
CA ALA A 106 3.83 4.39 3.64
C ALA A 106 3.29 3.79 4.95
N ASN A 107 2.30 4.43 5.57
CA ASN A 107 1.74 4.08 6.87
C ASN A 107 1.31 2.60 6.96
N PRO A 108 0.55 2.05 5.99
CA PRO A 108 0.08 0.68 6.10
C PRO A 108 1.23 -0.34 6.08
N PHE A 109 2.30 -0.12 5.31
CA PHE A 109 3.47 -0.99 5.34
C PHE A 109 4.18 -0.96 6.69
N LEU A 110 4.27 0.22 7.33
CA LEU A 110 4.89 0.36 8.64
C LEU A 110 4.11 -0.46 9.69
N TYR A 111 2.79 -0.35 9.72
CA TYR A 111 1.95 -1.10 10.66
C TYR A 111 1.94 -2.60 10.36
N LEU A 112 1.74 -2.98 9.10
CA LEU A 112 1.68 -4.39 8.70
C LEU A 112 3.00 -5.11 8.96
N ASN A 113 4.14 -4.50 8.65
CA ASN A 113 5.44 -5.14 8.85
C ASN A 113 5.93 -5.05 10.29
N GLY A 114 5.67 -3.94 11.00
CA GLY A 114 6.04 -3.79 12.40
C GLY A 114 5.35 -4.83 13.28
N VAL A 115 4.01 -4.90 13.21
CA VAL A 115 3.24 -5.89 13.98
C VAL A 115 3.42 -7.29 13.40
N GLY A 116 3.42 -7.41 12.06
CA GLY A 116 3.53 -8.69 11.37
C GLY A 116 4.85 -9.41 11.66
N LEU A 117 5.97 -8.70 11.73
CA LEU A 117 7.26 -9.29 12.10
C LEU A 117 7.19 -9.91 13.50
N LEU A 118 6.71 -9.16 14.49
CA LEU A 118 6.64 -9.65 15.87
C LEU A 118 5.73 -10.88 15.98
N PHE A 119 4.55 -10.83 15.37
CA PHE A 119 3.62 -11.94 15.43
C PHE A 119 4.15 -13.19 14.72
N HIS A 120 4.70 -13.02 13.52
CA HIS A 120 5.26 -14.12 12.74
C HIS A 120 6.54 -14.68 13.40
N LEU A 121 7.34 -13.86 14.07
CA LEU A 121 8.56 -14.30 14.75
C LEU A 121 8.26 -15.28 15.89
N PHE A 122 7.31 -14.95 16.76
CA PHE A 122 7.04 -15.71 17.98
C PHE A 122 5.89 -16.71 17.88
N PHE A 123 4.81 -16.35 17.18
CA PHE A 123 3.56 -17.13 17.15
C PHE A 123 3.30 -17.81 15.82
N GLY A 124 3.95 -17.35 14.75
CA GLY A 124 3.61 -17.76 13.40
C GLY A 124 2.25 -17.20 12.98
N ILE A 125 1.66 -17.77 11.95
CA ILE A 125 0.35 -17.35 11.42
C ILE A 125 -0.54 -18.59 11.40
N MET A 126 -1.37 -18.68 12.44
CA MET A 126 -2.24 -19.82 12.68
C MET A 126 -3.53 -19.71 11.85
N GLY A 127 -3.76 -20.67 10.97
CA GLY A 127 -5.04 -20.84 10.28
C GLY A 127 -5.94 -21.79 11.06
N ARG A 128 -7.25 -21.49 11.17
CA ARG A 128 -8.21 -22.27 11.97
C ARG A 128 -8.32 -23.77 11.58
N ASN A 129 -8.02 -24.13 10.32
CA ASN A 129 -8.20 -25.50 9.77
C ASN A 129 -7.19 -25.85 8.65
N ARG A 130 -6.00 -25.24 8.59
CA ARG A 130 -4.99 -25.45 7.53
C ARG A 130 -3.59 -25.50 8.14
N LYS A 131 -2.61 -26.04 7.39
CA LYS A 131 -1.17 -25.90 7.72
C LYS A 131 -0.89 -24.44 8.05
N SER A 132 -0.56 -24.18 9.31
CA SER A 132 -0.16 -22.85 9.78
C SER A 132 1.20 -22.50 9.22
N ILE A 133 1.46 -21.21 9.08
CA ILE A 133 2.83 -20.75 8.85
C ILE A 133 3.49 -20.76 10.23
N PRO A 134 4.54 -21.56 10.43
CA PRO A 134 5.12 -21.72 11.75
C PRO A 134 5.82 -20.42 12.19
N PRO A 135 6.07 -20.23 13.50
CA PRO A 135 6.90 -19.13 13.97
C PRO A 135 8.26 -19.11 13.28
N LEU A 136 8.77 -17.93 12.90
CA LEU A 136 10.04 -17.84 12.19
C LEU A 136 11.18 -18.49 12.99
N LEU A 137 11.17 -18.36 14.32
CA LEU A 137 12.18 -18.98 15.20
C LEU A 137 12.24 -20.50 15.13
N THR A 138 11.20 -21.15 14.61
CA THR A 138 11.16 -22.62 14.42
C THR A 138 11.63 -23.06 13.03
N LEU A 139 11.90 -22.11 12.13
CA LEU A 139 12.39 -22.39 10.80
C LEU A 139 13.89 -22.70 10.80
N ASP A 140 14.39 -23.23 9.68
CA ASP A 140 15.81 -23.49 9.49
C ASP A 140 16.61 -22.17 9.59
N LEU A 141 17.55 -22.12 10.54
CA LEU A 141 18.39 -20.96 10.82
C LEU A 141 19.21 -20.49 9.61
N ARG A 142 19.47 -21.38 8.64
CA ARG A 142 20.17 -21.01 7.39
C ARG A 142 19.36 -20.07 6.51
N TYR A 143 18.03 -20.13 6.61
CA TYR A 143 17.12 -19.42 5.71
C TYR A 143 16.21 -18.42 6.42
N ILE A 144 16.14 -18.45 7.75
CA ILE A 144 15.31 -17.55 8.57
C ILE A 144 15.61 -16.05 8.34
N TRP A 145 16.84 -15.70 7.97
CA TRP A 145 17.21 -14.31 7.74
C TRP A 145 16.43 -13.68 6.57
N PHE A 146 16.02 -14.47 5.58
CA PHE A 146 15.31 -13.97 4.40
C PHE A 146 13.94 -13.35 4.73
N PRO A 147 13.01 -14.03 5.42
CA PRO A 147 11.76 -13.42 5.84
C PRO A 147 11.96 -12.24 6.80
N ILE A 148 12.95 -12.32 7.71
CA ILE A 148 13.27 -11.24 8.66
C ILE A 148 13.71 -9.98 7.91
N VAL A 149 14.70 -10.10 7.01
CA VAL A 149 15.20 -8.99 6.20
C VAL A 149 14.10 -8.40 5.33
N THR A 150 13.20 -9.25 4.81
CA THR A 150 12.04 -8.77 4.05
C THR A 150 11.15 -7.86 4.90
N TYR A 151 10.72 -8.31 6.09
CA TYR A 151 9.94 -7.47 7.00
C TYR A 151 10.66 -6.17 7.36
N LEU A 152 11.95 -6.24 7.69
CA LEU A 152 12.75 -5.07 8.03
C LEU A 152 12.84 -4.09 6.86
N THR A 153 13.02 -4.57 5.63
CA THR A 153 13.07 -3.72 4.43
C THR A 153 11.74 -2.99 4.23
N PHE A 154 10.63 -3.72 4.26
CA PHE A 154 9.29 -3.15 4.11
C PHE A 154 8.80 -2.38 5.34
N PHE A 155 9.54 -2.38 6.45
CA PHE A 155 9.30 -1.51 7.60
C PHE A 155 10.15 -0.23 7.53
N LEU A 156 11.46 -0.38 7.28
CA LEU A 156 12.44 0.71 7.29
C LEU A 156 12.23 1.68 6.13
N VAL A 157 11.95 1.19 4.92
CA VAL A 157 11.73 2.06 3.75
C VAL A 157 10.54 3.02 4.00
N PRO A 158 9.34 2.54 4.39
CA PRO A 158 8.24 3.44 4.76
C PRO A 158 8.53 4.34 5.95
N ALA A 159 9.24 3.84 6.97
CA ALA A 159 9.61 4.65 8.14
C ALA A 159 10.49 5.84 7.74
N LEU A 160 11.48 5.62 6.86
CA LEU A 160 12.32 6.67 6.31
C LEU A 160 11.52 7.66 5.47
N ILE A 161 10.61 7.15 4.62
CA ILE A 161 9.71 8.00 3.82
C ILE A 161 8.90 8.94 4.73
N ILE A 162 8.26 8.40 5.78
CA ILE A 162 7.46 9.19 6.73
C ILE A 162 8.32 10.21 7.46
N LEU A 163 9.54 9.82 7.88
CA LEU A 163 10.47 10.72 8.57
C LEU A 163 10.88 11.89 7.67
N ILE A 164 11.22 11.62 6.41
CA ILE A 164 11.57 12.64 5.42
C ILE A 164 10.37 13.56 5.15
N CYS A 165 9.15 13.01 4.99
CA CYS A 165 7.94 13.79 4.82
C CYS A 165 7.71 14.74 6.00
N LYS A 166 7.83 14.26 7.24
CA LYS A 166 7.70 15.08 8.45
C LYS A 166 8.76 16.18 8.52
N TYR A 167 9.99 15.88 8.12
CA TYR A 167 11.06 16.86 8.07
C TYR A 167 10.77 17.97 7.05
N ILE A 168 10.34 17.62 5.84
CA ILE A 168 9.97 18.57 4.79
C ILE A 168 8.80 19.45 5.23
N GLU A 169 7.76 18.86 5.80
CA GLU A 169 6.59 19.58 6.30
C GLU A 169 6.97 20.59 7.38
N LYS A 170 7.77 20.18 8.36
CA LYS A 170 8.31 21.07 9.40
C LYS A 170 9.14 22.21 8.82
N LYS A 171 9.93 21.93 7.77
CA LYS A 171 10.72 22.95 7.07
C LYS A 171 9.82 23.98 6.38
N LYS A 172 8.79 23.53 5.66
CA LYS A 172 7.82 24.41 4.98
C LYS A 172 7.09 25.33 5.94
N VAL A 173 6.60 24.80 7.06
CA VAL A 173 5.94 25.61 8.11
C VAL A 173 6.89 26.68 8.66
N LYS A 174 8.17 26.34 8.84
CA LYS A 174 9.19 27.29 9.31
C LYS A 174 9.51 28.38 8.29
N GLU A 175 9.49 28.06 7.00
CA GLU A 175 9.66 29.04 5.91
C GLU A 175 8.44 29.98 5.83
N GLU A 176 7.21 29.44 5.89
CA GLU A 176 5.98 30.23 5.88
C GLU A 176 5.89 31.22 7.06
N ASN A 177 6.25 30.76 8.27
CA ASN A 177 6.26 31.62 9.47
C ASN A 177 7.34 32.72 9.42
N ARG A 178 8.39 32.57 8.61
CA ARG A 178 9.42 33.61 8.40
C ARG A 178 8.99 34.65 7.37
N GLU A 179 8.24 34.21 6.36
CA GLU A 179 7.72 35.09 5.30
C GLU A 179 6.48 35.88 5.74
N ASN A 180 5.75 35.42 6.77
CA ASN A 180 4.61 36.13 7.34
C ASN A 180 4.67 36.23 8.87
N PRO A 181 5.40 37.20 9.43
CA PRO A 181 5.59 37.35 10.88
C PRO A 181 4.36 37.86 11.66
N LEU A 182 3.20 38.06 11.01
CA LEU A 182 1.98 38.64 11.60
C LEU A 182 0.85 37.62 11.86
N LYS A 183 1.19 36.33 12.00
CA LYS A 183 0.32 35.30 12.59
C LYS A 183 0.80 34.89 13.97
#